data_AF-A0A969GLH4-F1
#
_entry.id   AF-A0A969GLH4-F1
#
_cell.length_a   1.000
_cell.length_b   1.000
_cell.length_c   1.000
_cell.angle_alpha   90.00
_cell.angle_beta   90.00
_cell.angle_gamma   90.00
#
_symmetry.space_group_name_H-M   'P 1'
#
loop_
_entity.id
_entity.type
_entity.pdbx_description
1 polymer ?
#
loop_
_entity_poly.entity_id
_entity_poly.type
_entity_poly.pdbx_seq_one_letter_code
_entity_poly.pdbx_strand_id
1 'polypeptide(L)'
;MRCNGNDPLAWVPVPYARETDQYVVYLGYLNGYAPDGSEEIIWIIQQPRKFAETMWTPMGDDLCRLAPQSLGREWRWYVEVVDAADGTRTPVSPPSPVWRFSWN
;
A
#
# COMPACT_ATOMS: atom_id res chain seq x y z
N MET A 1 11.28 3.21 7.64
CA MET A 1 11.27 3.79 6.28
C MET A 1 11.50 5.27 6.39
N ARG A 2 12.43 5.82 5.60
CA ARG A 2 12.58 7.27 5.48
C ARG A 2 11.78 7.77 4.29
N CYS A 3 11.13 8.92 4.46
CA CYS A 3 10.72 9.70 3.29
C CYS A 3 11.94 10.00 2.41
N ASN A 4 11.77 9.89 1.09
CA ASN A 4 12.86 10.01 0.10
C ASN A 4 13.96 8.96 0.26
N GLY A 5 13.71 7.94 1.07
CA GLY A 5 14.55 6.77 1.15
C GLY A 5 14.22 5.81 0.00
N ASN A 6 15.23 5.10 -0.48
CA ASN A 6 15.05 3.97 -1.39
C ASN A 6 14.56 2.71 -0.65
N ASP A 7 13.90 2.87 0.50
CA ASP A 7 13.37 1.76 1.29
C ASP A 7 12.12 1.19 0.59
N PRO A 8 12.17 -0.05 0.07
CA PRO A 8 11.04 -0.61 -0.65
C PRO A 8 9.95 -1.09 0.30
N LEU A 9 8.68 -0.87 -0.05
CA LEU A 9 7.56 -1.64 0.48
C LEU A 9 7.68 -3.05 -0.09
N ALA A 10 7.96 -4.04 0.76
CA ALA A 10 8.12 -5.42 0.35
C ALA A 10 7.11 -6.33 1.06
N TRP A 11 6.56 -7.31 0.35
CA TRP A 11 5.57 -8.24 0.88
C TRP A 11 5.94 -9.69 0.53
N VAL A 12 5.35 -10.63 1.27
CA VAL A 12 5.55 -12.06 1.04
C VAL A 12 4.69 -12.48 -0.16
N PRO A 13 5.23 -13.29 -1.10
CA PRO A 13 4.43 -13.86 -2.17
C PRO A 13 3.23 -14.66 -1.62
N VAL A 14 2.05 -14.45 -2.19
CA VAL A 14 0.86 -15.24 -1.84
C VAL A 14 0.97 -16.65 -2.44
N PRO A 15 0.85 -17.73 -1.64
CA PRO A 15 0.84 -19.08 -2.16
C PRO A 15 -0.29 -19.30 -3.16
N TYR A 16 -0.04 -20.12 -4.19
CA TYR A 16 -1.02 -20.55 -5.20
C TYR A 16 -1.57 -19.45 -6.14
N ALA A 17 -1.09 -18.21 -6.02
CA ALA A 17 -1.36 -17.19 -7.03
C ALA A 17 -0.67 -17.55 -8.35
N ARG A 18 -1.34 -17.23 -9.45
CA ARG A 18 -0.94 -17.56 -10.82
C ARG A 18 -0.02 -16.48 -11.36
N GLU A 19 0.81 -16.84 -12.34
CA GLU A 19 1.66 -15.86 -13.04
C GLU A 19 0.85 -14.78 -13.79
N THR A 20 -0.41 -15.07 -14.10
CA THR A 20 -1.36 -14.14 -14.71
C THR A 20 -2.02 -13.18 -13.73
N ASP A 21 -1.93 -13.47 -12.43
CA ASP A 21 -2.48 -12.61 -11.39
C ASP A 21 -1.61 -11.35 -11.22
N GLN A 22 -2.17 -10.32 -10.60
CA GLN A 22 -1.46 -9.10 -10.29
C GLN A 22 -1.55 -8.78 -8.81
N TYR A 23 -0.48 -8.23 -8.27
CA TYR A 23 -0.56 -7.52 -7.01
C TYR A 23 -1.10 -6.12 -7.26
N VAL A 24 -1.96 -5.64 -6.38
CA VAL A 24 -2.36 -4.24 -6.33
C VAL A 24 -1.92 -3.70 -5.00
N VAL A 25 -1.00 -2.72 -5.03
CA VAL A 25 -0.50 -2.06 -3.82
C VAL A 25 -1.33 -0.82 -3.57
N TYR A 26 -1.87 -0.72 -2.36
CA TYR A 26 -2.63 0.43 -1.89
C TYR A 26 -1.79 1.21 -0.90
N LEU A 27 -1.73 2.54 -1.06
CA LEU A 27 -1.01 3.43 -0.15
C LEU A 27 -1.90 4.60 0.24
N GLY A 28 -2.00 4.86 1.54
CA GLY A 28 -2.77 5.96 2.10
C GLY A 28 -2.14 6.53 3.36
N TYR A 29 -2.34 7.82 3.62
CA TYR A 29 -1.79 8.48 4.80
C TYR A 29 -2.84 8.61 5.90
N LEU A 30 -2.37 8.60 7.14
CA LEU A 30 -3.22 8.88 8.31
C LEU A 30 -3.65 10.36 8.27
N ASN A 31 -4.94 10.60 8.18
CA ASN A 31 -5.53 11.92 8.11
C ASN A 31 -6.19 12.36 9.43
N GLY A 32 -6.45 11.42 10.33
CA GLY A 32 -7.04 11.72 11.63
C GLY A 32 -7.48 10.48 12.37
N TYR A 33 -8.26 10.71 13.41
CA TYR A 33 -8.96 9.68 14.16
C TYR A 33 -10.42 10.05 14.24
N ALA A 34 -11.30 9.09 13.98
CA ALA A 34 -12.73 9.24 14.17
C ALA A 34 -13.08 9.32 15.67
N PRO A 35 -14.32 9.70 16.03
CA PRO A 35 -14.73 9.82 17.44
C PRO A 35 -14.62 8.53 18.26
N ASP A 36 -14.63 7.37 17.61
CA ASP A 36 -14.44 6.06 18.24
C ASP A 36 -12.97 5.65 18.39
N GLY A 37 -12.05 6.51 17.95
CA GLY A 37 -10.60 6.28 17.98
C GLY A 37 -10.07 5.48 16.79
N SER A 38 -10.91 5.12 15.82
CA SER A 38 -10.45 4.46 14.59
C SER A 38 -9.66 5.42 13.69
N GLU A 39 -8.69 4.88 12.95
CA GLU A 39 -7.86 5.67 12.04
C GLU A 39 -8.65 6.10 10.80
N GLU A 40 -8.60 7.39 10.48
CA GLU A 40 -9.10 7.91 9.21
C GLU A 40 -7.96 7.96 8.20
N ILE A 41 -7.98 7.08 7.20
CA ILE A 41 -6.93 6.94 6.19
C ILE A 41 -7.43 7.48 4.85
N ILE A 42 -6.63 8.33 4.20
CA ILE A 42 -6.87 8.74 2.81
C ILE A 42 -6.00 7.92 1.87
N TRP A 43 -6.62 7.00 1.12
CA TRP A 43 -5.98 6.16 0.11
C TRP A 43 -5.77 6.95 -1.19
N ILE A 44 -4.51 7.07 -1.63
CA ILE A 44 -4.14 7.95 -2.74
C ILE A 44 -3.48 7.22 -3.92
N ILE A 45 -2.97 6.00 -3.70
CA ILE A 45 -2.35 5.21 -4.75
C ILE A 45 -2.94 3.82 -4.76
N GLN A 46 -3.24 3.35 -5.98
CA GLN A 46 -3.55 1.98 -6.31
C GLN A 46 -2.66 1.57 -7.48
N GLN A 47 -1.52 0.93 -7.18
CA GLN A 47 -0.50 0.60 -8.17
C GLN A 47 -0.53 -0.90 -8.50
N PRO A 48 -0.87 -1.30 -9.74
CA PRO A 48 -0.74 -2.69 -10.16
C PRO A 48 0.74 -3.06 -10.32
N ARG A 49 1.05 -4.31 -9.99
CA ARG A 49 2.36 -4.94 -10.00
C ARG A 49 2.22 -6.35 -10.54
N LYS A 50 3.20 -6.77 -11.34
CA LYS A 50 3.24 -8.15 -11.84
C LYS A 50 3.36 -9.13 -10.67
N PHE A 51 2.90 -10.36 -10.85
CA PHE A 51 3.03 -11.40 -9.85
C PHE A 51 4.46 -11.64 -9.35
N ALA A 52 5.48 -11.44 -10.19
CA ALA A 52 6.88 -11.58 -9.78
C ALA A 52 7.43 -10.36 -8.99
N GLU A 53 6.73 -9.22 -9.03
CA GLU A 53 7.15 -7.99 -8.35
C GLU A 53 6.59 -7.95 -6.94
N THR A 54 7.41 -8.27 -5.94
CA THR A 54 7.04 -8.29 -4.51
C THR A 54 7.64 -7.12 -3.73
N MET A 55 8.11 -6.10 -4.46
CA MET A 55 8.67 -4.88 -3.91
C MET A 55 8.21 -3.67 -4.71
N TRP A 56 8.04 -2.55 -4.02
CA TRP A 56 7.75 -1.27 -4.64
C TRP A 56 8.43 -0.14 -3.88
N THR A 57 9.09 0.77 -4.60
CA THR A 57 9.69 1.98 -4.04
C THR A 57 8.85 3.21 -4.41
N PRO A 58 7.81 3.55 -3.62
CA PRO A 58 6.93 4.68 -3.92
C PRO A 58 7.49 6.05 -3.55
N MET A 59 8.40 6.12 -2.58
CA MET A 59 8.59 7.33 -1.77
C MET A 59 9.47 8.39 -2.44
N GLY A 60 8.88 9.17 -3.35
CA GLY A 60 9.41 10.47 -3.76
C GLY A 60 8.92 11.63 -2.88
N ASP A 61 9.57 12.80 -3.03
CA ASP A 61 9.32 14.03 -2.27
C ASP A 61 7.84 14.42 -2.17
N ASP A 62 7.11 14.23 -3.27
CA ASP A 62 5.72 14.68 -3.39
C ASP A 62 4.78 13.88 -2.50
N LEU A 63 5.00 12.56 -2.36
CA LEU A 63 4.16 11.74 -1.49
C LEU A 63 4.38 12.10 -0.03
N CYS A 64 5.62 12.31 0.39
CA CYS A 64 5.92 12.62 1.78
C CYS A 64 5.30 13.92 2.31
N ARG A 65 4.92 14.85 1.43
CA ARG A 65 4.27 16.09 1.85
C ARG A 65 2.79 15.91 2.16
N LEU A 66 2.20 14.78 1.77
CA LEU A 66 0.77 14.51 1.93
C LEU A 66 0.40 14.09 3.34
N ALA A 67 1.26 13.35 4.05
CA ALA A 67 0.95 12.92 5.41
C ALA A 67 1.12 14.08 6.42
N PRO A 68 0.10 14.43 7.21
CA PRO A 68 0.15 15.51 8.19
C PRO A 68 1.26 15.31 9.23
N GLN A 69 2.07 16.36 9.45
CA GLN A 69 3.12 16.33 10.48
C GLN A 69 2.55 16.24 11.90
N SER A 70 1.41 16.87 12.16
CA SER A 70 0.71 16.81 13.46
C SER A 70 0.27 15.41 13.86
N LEU A 71 0.18 14.49 12.89
CA LEU A 71 -0.21 13.10 13.10
C LEU A 71 0.99 12.14 12.94
N GLY A 72 2.21 12.64 13.10
CA GLY A 72 3.42 11.80 13.11
C GLY A 72 3.88 11.32 11.74
N ARG A 73 3.37 11.91 10.64
CA ARG A 73 3.73 11.57 9.25
C ARG A 73 3.64 10.07 9.02
N GLU A 74 2.42 9.56 9.01
CA GLU A 74 2.18 8.12 8.96
C GLU A 74 1.54 7.66 7.65
N TRP A 75 2.03 6.54 7.13
CA TRP A 75 1.41 5.80 6.04
C TRP A 75 0.81 4.49 6.52
N ARG A 76 -0.19 4.05 5.77
CA ARG A 76 -0.82 2.75 5.79
C ARG A 76 -0.77 2.18 4.39
N TRP A 77 -0.44 0.90 4.28
CA TRP A 77 -0.41 0.21 3.00
C TRP A 77 -0.75 -1.26 3.15
N TYR A 78 -1.29 -1.84 2.08
CA TYR A 78 -1.60 -3.25 1.99
C TYR A 78 -1.54 -3.69 0.53
N VAL A 79 -1.57 -4.99 0.30
CA VAL A 79 -1.60 -5.59 -1.04
C VAL A 79 -2.80 -6.51 -1.20
N GLU A 80 -3.37 -6.51 -2.39
CA GLU A 80 -4.36 -7.48 -2.84
C GLU A 80 -3.81 -8.25 -4.02
N VAL A 81 -4.22 -9.51 -4.15
CA VAL A 81 -4.01 -10.28 -5.38
C VAL A 81 -5.31 -10.26 -6.15
N VAL A 82 -5.23 -9.82 -7.41
CA VAL A 82 -6.37 -9.78 -8.32
C VAL A 82 -6.07 -10.64 -9.55
N ASP A 83 -7.07 -11.40 -9.98
CA ASP A 83 -7.13 -11.88 -11.34
C ASP A 83 -7.36 -10.66 -12.23
N ALA A 84 -6.47 -10.45 -13.19
CA ALA A 84 -6.53 -9.36 -14.16
C ALA A 84 -6.91 -9.88 -15.57
N ALA A 85 -7.42 -11.11 -15.68
CA ALA A 85 -7.99 -11.62 -16.91
C ALA A 85 -9.10 -10.68 -17.41
N ASP A 86 -9.08 -10.43 -18.72
CA ASP A 86 -10.13 -9.69 -19.43
C ASP A 86 -10.40 -8.25 -18.93
N GLY A 87 -9.39 -7.62 -18.31
CA GLY A 87 -9.45 -6.20 -17.92
C GLY A 87 -10.31 -5.91 -16.70
N THR A 88 -10.86 -6.94 -16.04
CA THR A 88 -11.59 -6.80 -14.77
C THR A 88 -10.67 -7.23 -13.63
N ARG A 89 -10.60 -6.44 -12.55
CA ARG A 89 -9.81 -6.80 -11.36
C ARG A 89 -10.70 -7.55 -10.36
N THR A 90 -10.57 -8.86 -10.33
CA THR A 90 -11.32 -9.70 -9.38
C THR A 90 -10.39 -10.16 -8.26
N PRO A 91 -10.64 -9.81 -6.99
CA PRO A 91 -9.82 -10.32 -5.88
C PRO A 91 -9.84 -11.84 -5.85
N VAL A 92 -8.65 -12.48 -5.83
CA VAL A 92 -8.50 -13.94 -5.74
C VAL A 92 -8.08 -14.41 -4.36
N SER A 93 -7.70 -13.49 -3.48
CA SER A 93 -7.39 -13.74 -2.08
C SER A 93 -7.91 -12.62 -1.18
N PRO A 94 -8.00 -12.83 0.14
CA PRO A 94 -8.12 -11.72 1.08
C PRO A 94 -6.97 -10.73 0.91
N PRO A 95 -7.18 -9.42 1.19
CA PRO A 95 -6.09 -8.46 1.29
C PRO A 95 -5.11 -8.88 2.40
N SER A 96 -3.87 -8.45 2.26
CA SER A 96 -2.92 -8.55 3.35
C SER A 96 -3.36 -7.73 4.56
N PRO A 97 -2.76 -7.97 5.75
CA PRO A 97 -2.83 -7.00 6.84
C PRO A 97 -2.36 -5.62 6.38
N VAL A 98 -2.90 -4.58 7.02
CA VAL A 98 -2.44 -3.20 6.82
C VAL A 98 -1.15 -3.00 7.61
N TRP A 99 -0.08 -2.63 6.91
CA TRP A 99 1.18 -2.25 7.52
C TRP A 99 1.24 -0.74 7.74
N ARG A 100 1.99 -0.34 8.77
CA ARG A 100 2.29 1.07 9.06
C ARG A 100 3.76 1.37 8.91
N PHE A 101 4.04 2.61 8.54
CA PHE A 101 5.34 3.20 8.80
C PHE A 101 5.21 4.70 9.02
N SER A 102 6.16 5.25 9.76
CA SER A 102 6.30 6.69 10.00
C SER A 102 7.72 7.12 9.70
N TRP A 103 7.91 8.41 9.46
CA TRP A 103 9.22 9.03 9.35
C TRP A 103 9.21 10.38 10.05
N ASN A 104 10.27 10.64 10.81
CA ASN A 104 10.51 11.94 11.46
C ASN A 104 11.73 12.59 10.81
#